data_AF-A0A2I7SL49-F1
#
_entry.id   AF-A0A2I7SL49-F1
#
_cell.length_a   1.000
_cell.length_b   1.000
_cell.length_c   1.000
_cell.angle_alpha   90.00
_cell.angle_beta   90.00
_cell.angle_gamma   90.00
#
_symmetry.space_group_name_H-M   'P 1'
#
loop_
_entity.id
_entity.type
_entity.pdbx_description
1 polymer ?
#
loop_
_entity_poly.entity_id
_entity_poly.type
_entity_poly.pdbx_seq_one_letter_code
_entity_poly.pdbx_strand_id
1 'polypeptide(L)' 'MTEAVINFPISANGERKVSKLNEMIHLKADSSSKVCLVFVIGGDKREELIIIYSAFTGRNFDE' A
#
# COMPACT_ATOMS: atom_id res chain seq x y z
N MET A 1 15.45 0.10 -23.99
CA MET A 1 15.10 0.46 -22.60
C MET A 1 13.68 0.99 -22.66
N THR A 2 12.68 0.17 -22.34
CA THR A 2 11.27 0.60 -22.33
C THR A 2 11.00 1.27 -20.99
N GLU A 3 10.77 2.58 -20.99
CA GLU A 3 10.38 3.31 -19.79
C GLU A 3 8.94 2.93 -19.42
N ALA A 4 8.75 2.43 -18.20
CA ALA A 4 7.42 2.22 -17.66
C ALA A 4 6.85 3.57 -17.22
N VAL A 5 5.85 4.07 -17.94
CA VAL A 5 5.17 5.33 -17.59
C VAL A 5 4.18 5.05 -16.46
N ILE A 6 4.35 5.72 -15.33
CA ILE A 6 3.44 5.64 -14.20
C ILE A 6 2.31 6.65 -14.41
N ASN A 7 1.09 6.15 -14.60
CA ASN A 7 -0.09 6.98 -14.93
C ASN A 7 -0.89 7.44 -13.70
N PHE A 8 -0.33 7.34 -12.50
CA PHE A 8 -1.00 7.68 -11.25
C PHE A 8 -0.04 8.39 -10.28
N PRO A 9 -0.56 9.26 -9.41
CA PRO A 9 0.27 9.98 -8.45
C PRO A 9 0.86 9.02 -7.42
N ILE A 10 2.13 9.23 -7.07
CA ILE A 10 2.79 8.55 -5.95
C ILE A 10 2.89 9.54 -4.80
N SER A 11 2.38 9.15 -3.63
CA SER A 11 2.45 9.97 -2.43
C SER A 11 3.72 9.68 -1.63
N ALA A 12 4.50 10.71 -1.33
CA ALA A 12 5.68 10.61 -0.47
C ALA A 12 5.27 10.69 1.01
N ASN A 13 5.47 9.61 1.77
CA ASN A 13 5.10 9.52 3.18
C ASN A 13 6.33 9.50 4.11
N GLY A 14 7.13 10.58 4.08
CA GLY A 14 8.39 10.67 4.84
C GLY A 14 8.22 10.61 6.36
N GLU A 15 7.15 11.22 6.89
CA GLU A 15 6.83 11.23 8.33
C GLU A 15 6.04 9.99 8.80
N ARG A 16 5.73 9.07 7.88
CA ARG A 16 4.96 7.83 8.12
C ARG A 16 3.56 8.05 8.73
N LYS A 17 3.00 9.25 8.67
CA LYS A 17 1.69 9.60 9.26
C LYS A 17 0.57 8.71 8.71
N VAL A 18 0.49 8.57 7.39
CA VAL A 18 -0.53 7.73 6.73
C VAL A 18 -0.38 6.26 7.10
N SER A 19 0.87 5.77 7.15
CA SER A 19 1.16 4.37 7.49
C SER A 19 0.90 4.02 8.94
N LYS A 20 1.06 4.98 9.87
CA LYS A 20 0.70 4.79 11.28
C LYS A 20 -0.82 4.81 11.48
N LEU A 21 -1.52 5.72 10.78
CA LEU A 21 -2.97 5.87 10.91
C LEU A 21 -3.72 4.64 10.42
N ASN A 22 -3.27 4.05 9.30
CA ASN A 22 -3.92 2.89 8.68
C ASN A 22 -3.24 1.56 9.03
N GLU A 23 -2.56 1.49 10.19
CA GLU A 23 -1.90 0.28 10.73
C GLU A 23 -1.01 -0.50 9.73
N MET A 24 -0.42 0.20 8.74
CA MET A 24 0.41 -0.40 7.69
C MET A 24 1.79 -0.86 8.21
N ILE A 25 2.02 -0.82 9.52
CA ILE A 25 3.28 -1.12 10.19
C ILE A 25 3.02 -2.20 11.25
N HIS A 26 3.41 -3.44 10.97
CA HIS A 26 3.28 -4.54 11.90
C HIS A 26 4.35 -4.46 13.01
N LEU A 27 3.98 -4.72 14.27
CA LEU A 27 4.87 -4.61 15.46
C LEU A 27 6.14 -5.49 15.40
N LYS A 28 6.06 -6.63 14.71
CA LYS A 28 7.17 -7.56 14.45
C LYS A 28 7.85 -7.38 13.09
N ALA A 29 7.43 -6.42 12.27
CA ALA A 29 8.13 -6.12 11.04
C ALA A 29 9.45 -5.45 11.42
N ASP A 30 10.55 -6.20 11.37
CA ASP A 30 11.90 -5.63 11.32
C ASP A 30 11.91 -4.50 10.29
N SER A 31 12.78 -3.50 10.51
CA SER A 31 12.89 -2.23 9.78
C SER A 31 12.95 -2.32 8.23
N SER A 32 12.99 -3.53 7.67
CA SER A 32 13.01 -3.88 6.24
C SER A 32 11.71 -4.49 5.70
N SER A 33 10.80 -5.00 6.55
CA SER A 33 9.61 -5.75 6.13
C SER A 33 8.43 -4.82 5.84
N LYS A 34 8.45 -4.17 4.66
CA LYS A 34 7.34 -3.32 4.20
C LYS A 34 6.15 -4.17 3.78
N VAL A 35 5.11 -4.22 4.60
CA VAL A 35 3.83 -4.84 4.22
C VAL A 35 3.22 -4.06 3.05
N CYS A 36 2.66 -4.77 2.06
CA CYS A 36 2.06 -4.18 0.88
C CYS A 36 0.54 -4.18 1.04
N LEU A 37 -0.02 -3.02 1.38
CA LEU A 37 -1.47 -2.84 1.57
C LEU A 37 -2.12 -2.25 0.32
N VAL A 38 -3.33 -2.72 0.03
CA VAL A 38 -4.25 -2.13 -0.95
C VAL A 38 -5.52 -1.71 -0.21
N PHE A 39 -5.92 -0.46 -0.41
CA PHE A 39 -7.20 0.06 0.06
C PHE A 39 -8.07 0.38 -1.16
N VAL A 40 -9.29 -0.13 -1.16
CA VAL A 40 -10.34 0.32 -2.09
C VAL A 40 -11.27 1.25 -1.32
N ILE A 41 -11.35 2.49 -1.78
CA ILE A 41 -12.16 3.54 -1.15
C ILE A 41 -13.36 3.81 -2.06
N GLY A 42 -14.56 3.63 -1.51
CA GLY A 42 -15.83 3.91 -2.16
C GLY A 42 -16.04 5.40 -2.45
N GLY A 43 -17.01 5.72 -3.32
CA GLY A 43 -17.39 7.11 -3.62
C GLY A 43 -17.91 7.89 -2.40
N ASP A 44 -18.35 7.18 -1.36
CA ASP A 44 -18.76 7.71 -0.07
C ASP A 44 -17.59 7.93 0.92
N LYS A 45 -16.35 7.73 0.46
CA LYS A 45 -15.09 7.84 1.21
C LYS A 45 -14.92 6.78 2.31
N ARG A 46 -15.67 5.68 2.25
CA ARG A 46 -15.50 4.55 3.17
C ARG A 46 -14.55 3.52 2.59
N GLU A 47 -13.88 2.80 3.46
CA GLU A 47 -13.06 1.65 3.07
C GLU A 47 -14.00 0.48 2.75
N GLU A 48 -13.98 0.03 1.49
CA GLU A 48 -14.81 -1.08 1.02
C GLU A 48 -14.03 -2.41 1.02
N LEU A 49 -12.71 -2.34 0.81
CA LEU A 49 -11.84 -3.51 0.81
C LEU A 49 -10.42 -3.16 1.28
N ILE A 50 -9.85 -4.06 2.08
CA ILE A 50 -8.45 -4.02 2.51
C ILE A 50 -7.81 -5.36 2.13
N ILE A 51 -6.74 -5.31 1.34
CA ILE A 51 -5.94 -6.49 1.01
C ILE A 51 -4.53 -6.33 1.57
N ILE A 52 -4.08 -7.35 2.30
CA ILE A 52 -2.80 -7.36 3.00
C ILE A 52 -1.89 -8.41 2.36
N TYR A 53 -0.90 -7.97 1.58
CA TYR A 53 0.12 -8.84 1.04
C TYR A 53 1.43 -8.70 1.84
N SER A 54 2.12 -9.83 2.00
CA SER A 54 3.51 -9.83 2.46
C SER A 54 4.40 -9.08 1.46
N ALA A 55 5.47 -8.45 1.96
CA ALA A 55 6.47 -7.74 1.15
C ALA A 55 7.07 -8.58 0.00
N PHE A 56 7.05 -9.91 0.17
CA PHE A 56 7.71 -10.89 -0.70
C PHE A 56 6.79 -11.45 -1.79
N THR A 57 5.50 -11.10 -1.79
CA THR A 57 4.51 -11.61 -2.74
C THR A 57 4.13 -10.51 -3.73
N GLY A 58 4.28 -10.76 -5.03
CA GLY A 58 3.76 -9.88 -6.08
C GLY A 58 2.22 -9.83 -6.06
N ARG A 59 1.64 -8.72 -6.51
CA ARG A 59 0.17 -8.54 -6.60
C ARG A 59 -0.34 -8.94 -7.99
N ASN A 60 -1.58 -9.41 -8.04
CA ASN A 60 -2.36 -9.52 -9.26
C ASN A 60 -3.28 -8.30 -9.36
N PHE A 61 -3.28 -7.60 -10.50
CA PHE A 61 -4.13 -6.42 -10.72
C PHE A 61 -5.47 -6.76 -11.36
N ASP A 62 -5.63 -7.99 -11.87
CA ASP A 62 -6.89 -8.49 -12.43
C ASP A 62 -7.85 -9.03 -11.33
N GLU A 63 -7.40 -9.04 -10.07
CA GLU A 63 -8.17 -9.43 -8.88
C GLU A 63 -9.00 -8.24 -8.35
#